data_AF-A0A5J6MYJ7-F1
#
_entry.id   AF-A0A5J6MYJ7-F1
#
_cell.length_a   1.000
_cell.length_b   1.000
_cell.length_c   1.000
_cell.angle_alpha   90.00
_cell.angle_beta   90.00
_cell.angle_gamma   90.00
#
_symmetry.space_group_name_H-M   'P 1'
#
loop_
_entity.id
_entity.type
_entity.pdbx_description
1 polymer ?
#
loop_
_entity_poly.entity_id
_entity_poly.type
_entity_poly.pdbx_seq_one_letter_code
_entity_poly.pdbx_strand_id
1 'polypeptide(L)' 'MRRVTMETLRRMAEELPGLPWPDAELEGLVAPRFGVITGFPEFLAEVEALDRIDLGAAGLPAPPGRKPKPAR' A
#
# COMPACT_ATOMS: atom_id res chain seq x y z
N MET A 1 3.21 -7.12 -3.46
CA MET A 1 2.54 -6.93 -2.16
C MET A 1 1.59 -8.09 -1.94
N ARG A 2 1.37 -8.54 -0.70
CA ARG A 2 0.32 -9.55 -0.42
C ARG A 2 -1.05 -8.91 -0.65
N ARG A 3 -2.05 -9.73 -1.01
CA ARG A 3 -3.44 -9.29 -1.17
C ARG A 3 -3.91 -8.64 0.13
N VAL A 4 -4.43 -7.42 0.04
CA VAL A 4 -4.96 -6.71 1.21
C VAL A 4 -6.20 -7.44 1.72
N THR A 5 -6.26 -7.64 3.04
CA THR A 5 -7.37 -8.30 3.73
C THR A 5 -8.15 -7.28 4.56
N MET A 6 -9.38 -7.64 4.94
CA MET A 6 -10.18 -6.84 5.86
C MET A 6 -9.46 -6.57 7.18
N GLU A 7 -8.75 -7.59 7.71
CA GLU A 7 -7.94 -7.44 8.92
C GLU A 7 -6.83 -6.41 8.75
N THR A 8 -6.18 -6.39 7.58
CA THR A 8 -5.14 -5.39 7.25
C THR A 8 -5.72 -3.99 7.29
N LEU A 9 -6.87 -3.77 6.63
CA LEU A 9 -7.49 -2.45 6.57
C LEU A 9 -8.05 -2.00 7.92
N ARG A 10 -8.66 -2.89 8.71
CA ARG A 10 -9.13 -2.58 10.07
C ARG A 10 -7.99 -2.09 10.95
N ARG A 11 -6.88 -2.83 10.96
CA ARG A 11 -5.70 -2.45 11.74
C ARG A 11 -5.14 -1.09 11.30
N MET A 12 -5.08 -0.82 10.00
CA MET A 12 -4.65 0.49 9.49
C MET A 12 -5.62 1.62 9.90
N ALA A 13 -6.93 1.37 9.86
CA ALA A 13 -7.94 2.33 10.27
C ALA A 13 -7.88 2.64 11.79
N GLU A 14 -7.48 1.67 12.61
CA GLU A 14 -7.24 1.86 14.05
C GLU A 14 -5.99 2.71 14.33
N GLU A 15 -4.96 2.63 13.48
CA GLU A 15 -3.71 3.38 13.62
C GLU A 15 -3.79 4.80 13.02
N LEU A 16 -4.78 5.09 12.17
CA LEU A 16 -4.97 6.40 11.55
C LEU A 16 -5.85 7.30 12.43
N PRO A 17 -5.38 8.48 12.87
CA PRO A 17 -6.22 9.44 13.57
C PRO A 17 -7.28 9.99 12.59
N GLY A 18 -8.54 9.59 12.79
CA GLY A 18 -9.65 9.96 11.89
C GLY A 18 -11.02 9.49 12.37
N LEU A 19 -12.03 9.74 11.53
CA LEU A 19 -13.38 9.18 11.71
C LEU A 19 -13.34 7.65 11.62
N PRO A 20 -14.16 6.92 12.41
CA PRO A 20 -14.24 5.48 12.31
C PRO A 20 -14.70 5.06 10.92
N TRP A 21 -13.97 4.13 10.31
CA TRP A 21 -14.29 3.58 8.99
C TRP A 21 -15.27 2.41 9.16
N PRO A 22 -16.48 2.48 8.58
CA PRO A 22 -17.43 1.38 8.63
C PRO A 22 -16.90 0.15 7.89
N ASP A 23 -17.18 -1.04 8.41
CA ASP A 23 -16.77 -2.31 7.78
C ASP A 23 -17.26 -2.45 6.33
N ALA A 24 -18.45 -1.91 6.01
CA ALA A 24 -18.99 -1.95 4.65
C ALA A 24 -18.15 -1.13 3.65
N GLU A 25 -17.51 -0.05 4.10
CA GLU A 25 -16.62 0.76 3.26
C GLU A 25 -15.28 0.03 3.05
N LEU A 26 -14.75 -0.59 4.10
CA LEU A 26 -13.53 -1.40 4.03
C LEU A 26 -13.73 -2.63 3.13
N GLU A 27 -14.90 -3.26 3.19
CA GLU A 27 -15.24 -4.43 2.36
C GLU A 27 -15.21 -4.09 0.88
N GLY A 28 -15.68 -2.88 0.50
CA GLY A 28 -15.60 -2.39 -0.87
C GLY A 28 -14.17 -2.29 -1.42
N LEU A 29 -13.18 -2.02 -0.57
CA LEU A 29 -11.77 -1.92 -0.93
C LEU A 29 -11.09 -3.29 -1.08
N VAL A 30 -11.55 -4.31 -0.36
CA VAL A 30 -11.00 -5.67 -0.38
C VAL A 30 -11.67 -6.54 -1.44
N ALA A 31 -12.98 -6.41 -1.59
CA ALA A 31 -13.83 -7.22 -2.45
C ALA A 31 -14.80 -6.32 -3.22
N PRO A 32 -14.34 -5.66 -4.30
CA PRO A 32 -15.17 -4.76 -5.09
C PRO A 32 -16.38 -5.51 -5.64
N ARG A 33 -17.59 -5.03 -5.33
CA ARG A 33 -18.84 -5.60 -5.86
C ARG A 33 -19.21 -4.88 -7.16
N PHE A 34 -19.93 -5.57 -8.05
CA PHE A 34 -20.35 -5.03 -9.36
C PHE A 34 -20.93 -3.61 -9.23
N GLY A 35 -20.34 -2.66 -9.96
CA GLY A 35 -20.72 -1.24 -9.94
C GLY A 35 -19.76 -0.33 -9.18
N VAL A 36 -18.86 -0.87 -8.36
CA VAL A 36 -17.80 -0.09 -7.70
C VAL A 36 -16.48 -0.34 -8.42
N ILE A 37 -16.05 0.62 -9.25
CA ILE A 37 -14.69 0.66 -9.79
C ILE A 37 -13.79 1.14 -8.64
N THR A 38 -13.25 0.22 -7.84
CA THR A 38 -12.19 0.61 -6.91
C THR A 38 -10.85 0.45 -7.63
N GLY A 39 -10.17 1.56 -7.89
CA GLY A 39 -8.79 1.55 -8.40
C GLY A 39 -7.76 1.24 -7.30
N PHE A 40 -8.22 0.73 -6.15
CA PHE A 40 -7.39 0.55 -4.95
C PHE A 40 -6.36 -0.58 -5.13
N PRO A 41 -6.71 -1.75 -5.70
CA PRO A 41 -5.71 -2.76 -6.04
C PRO A 41 -4.66 -2.25 -7.03
N GLU A 42 -5.06 -1.48 -8.04
CA GLU A 42 -4.19 -0.87 -9.04
C GLU A 42 -3.26 0.15 -8.39
N PHE A 43 -3.80 1.02 -7.53
CA PHE A 43 -3.02 1.98 -6.75
C PHE A 43 -1.96 1.30 -5.88
N LEU A 44 -2.32 0.20 -5.20
CA LEU A 44 -1.35 -0.57 -4.41
C LEU A 44 -0.25 -1.17 -5.28
N ALA A 45 -0.57 -1.60 -6.50
CA ALA A 45 0.42 -2.09 -7.46
C ALA A 45 1.37 -0.97 -7.91
N GLU A 46 0.86 0.25 -8.13
CA GLU A 46 1.68 1.42 -8.46
C GLU A 46 2.61 1.82 -7.30
N VAL A 47 2.11 1.80 -6.05
CA VAL A 47 2.94 2.05 -4.86
C VAL A 47 4.03 1.00 -4.70
N GLU A 48 3.75 -0.28 -4.99
CA GLU A 48 4.80 -1.30 -5.02
C GLU A 48 5.83 -1.07 -6.14
N ALA A 49 5.40 -0.55 -7.28
CA ALA A 49 6.33 -0.21 -8.36
C ALA A 49 7.29 0.91 -7.94
N LEU A 50 6.83 1.86 -7.13
CA LEU A 50 7.66 2.93 -6.58
C LEU A 50 8.80 2.40 -5.71
N ASP A 51 8.57 1.30 -4.98
CA ASP A 51 9.60 0.64 -4.14
C ASP A 51 10.79 0.08 -4.94
N ARG A 52 10.62 -0.11 -6.25
CA ARG A 52 11.63 -0.61 -7.17
C ARG A 52 12.47 0.49 -7.81
N ILE A 53 12.09 1.76 -7.63
CA ILE A 53 12.85 2.88 -8.14
C ILE A 53 14.13 3.02 -7.30
N ASP A 54 15.28 2.97 -7.96
CA ASP A 54 16.57 3.22 -7.30
C ASP A 54 16.72 4.73 -7.03
N LEU A 55 16.38 5.13 -5.81
CA LEU A 55 16.53 6.50 -5.33
C LEU A 55 18.01 6.88 -5.08
N GLY A 56 18.93 5.90 -5.06
CA GLY A 56 20.36 6.14 -4.86
C GLY A 56 21.02 6.86 -6.03
N ALA A 57 20.55 6.63 -7.26
CA ALA A 57 21.02 7.34 -8.45
C ALA A 57 20.66 8.84 -8.43
N ALA A 58 19.69 9.24 -7.61
CA ALA A 58 19.30 10.64 -7.39
C ALA A 58 20.07 11.31 -6.22
N GLY A 59 21.05 10.63 -5.61
CA GLY A 59 21.84 11.16 -4.50
C GLY A 59 21.11 11.19 -3.15
N LEU A 60 19.97 10.52 -3.03
CA LEU A 60 19.22 10.43 -1.78
C LEU A 60 19.78 9.31 -0.89
N PRO A 61 19.85 9.52 0.45
CA PRO A 61 20.29 8.49 1.36
C PRO A 61 19.32 7.30 1.34
N ALA A 62 19.85 6.07 1.43
CA ALA A 62 19.03 4.88 1.49
C ALA A 62 18.10 4.92 2.72
N PRO A 63 16.83 4.47 2.60
CA PRO A 63 15.93 4.39 3.74
C PRO A 63 16.50 3.46 4.83
N PRO A 64 16.24 3.74 6.12
CA PRO A 64 16.79 2.96 7.22
C PRO A 64 16.37 1.49 7.11
N GLY A 65 17.35 0.58 7.11
CA GLY A 65 17.14 -0.87 7.07
C GLY A 65 17.33 -1.56 5.71
N ARG A 66 17.51 -0.83 4.60
CA ARG A 66 17.88 -1.43 3.32
C ARG A 66 19.40 -1.55 3.16
N LYS A 67 19.91 -2.79 3.10
CA LYS A 67 21.29 -3.02 2.65
C LYS A 67 21.39 -2.67 1.16
N PRO A 68 22.38 -1.88 0.73
CA PRO A 68 22.58 -1.61 -0.69
C PRO A 68 22.82 -2.93 -1.44
N LYS A 69 22.12 -3.11 -2.57
CA LYS A 69 22.32 -4.25 -3.45
C LYS A 69 23.67 -4.05 -4.16
N PRO A 70 24.58 -5.03 -4.16
CA PRO A 70 25.88 -4.87 -4.79
C PRO A 70 25.70 -4.63 -6.29
N ALA A 71 26.35 -3.57 -6.79
CA ALA A 71 26.47 -3.31 -8.22
C ALA A 71 27.26 -4.45 -8.87
N ARG A 72 26.74 -4.97 -9.99
CA ARG A 72 27.40 -5.98 -10.82
C ARG A 72 28.15 -5.30 -11.95
#